data_AF-A0A3N5FTQ9-F1
#
_entry.id   AF-A0A3N5FTQ9-F1
#
_cell.length_a   1.000
_cell.length_b   1.000
_cell.length_c   1.000
_cell.angle_alpha   90.00
_cell.angle_beta   90.00
_cell.angle_gamma   90.00
#
_symmetry.space_group_name_H-M   'P 1'
#
loop_
_entity.id
_entity.type
_entity.pdbx_description
1 polymer ?
#
loop_
_entity_poly.entity_id
_entity_poly.type
_entity_poly.pdbx_seq_one_letter_code
_entity_poly.pdbx_strand_id
1 'polypeptide(L)'
;RIDMESSAYTAVTLDIFETLWQQGYSQLGVVLQSCLRRSEGDLDRVNALGARVRLVKGAYNEPAEAAYQKKSDVDRAFARLMETLFREGRYPAIATHDVALIEKAKRLAMEVGLSRDAFEFQMLYGIRRDLQTALAAEGYRVRIYIPFGREWFPYFMRRLGERPANVWFVIRGLLQETRVAQS
;
A
#
# COMPACT_ATOMS: atom_id res chain seq x y z
N ARG A 1 -11.37 2.36 4.82
CA ARG A 1 -10.07 2.92 5.26
C ARG A 1 -10.03 4.35 4.76
N ILE A 2 -9.49 5.28 5.55
CA ILE A 2 -9.28 6.66 5.15
C ILE A 2 -8.00 6.69 4.31
N ASP A 3 -8.12 7.05 3.03
CA ASP A 3 -6.98 7.19 2.12
C ASP A 3 -6.10 8.38 2.54
N MET A 4 -4.81 8.31 2.22
CA MET A 4 -3.83 9.31 2.64
C MET A 4 -3.42 10.19 1.45
N GLU A 5 -3.52 11.50 1.64
CA GLU A 5 -3.13 12.50 0.65
C GLU A 5 -1.65 12.88 0.77
N SER A 6 -1.26 14.07 0.31
CA SER A 6 0.13 14.54 0.39
C SER A 6 0.57 14.81 1.83
N SER A 7 1.87 14.96 2.05
CA SER A 7 2.48 15.15 3.36
C SER A 7 1.90 16.33 4.16
N ALA A 8 1.43 17.37 3.47
CA ALA A 8 0.77 18.53 4.07
C ALA A 8 -0.52 18.16 4.84
N TYR A 9 -1.19 17.08 4.46
CA TYR A 9 -2.45 16.64 5.05
C TYR A 9 -2.31 15.39 5.94
N THR A 10 -1.12 14.79 6.00
CA THR A 10 -0.93 13.53 6.75
C THR A 10 -1.24 13.69 8.24
N ALA A 11 -0.80 14.79 8.86
CA ALA A 11 -1.05 15.03 10.29
C ALA A 11 -2.56 15.13 10.58
N VAL A 12 -3.24 16.05 9.91
CA VAL A 12 -4.68 16.27 10.12
C VAL A 12 -5.52 15.04 9.80
N THR A 13 -5.13 14.25 8.79
CA THR A 13 -5.83 13.00 8.45
C THR A 13 -5.69 11.96 9.56
N LEU A 14 -4.50 11.83 10.17
CA LEU A 14 -4.28 10.95 11.30
C LEU A 14 -5.02 11.44 12.54
N ASP A 15 -5.01 12.73 12.83
CA ASP A 15 -5.74 13.30 13.98
C ASP A 15 -7.26 13.07 13.87
N ILE A 16 -7.82 13.25 12.67
CA ILE A 16 -9.23 12.91 12.37
C ILE A 16 -9.48 11.41 12.58
N PHE A 17 -8.61 10.56 12.04
CA PHE A 17 -8.72 9.11 12.19
C PHE A 17 -8.72 8.69 13.68
N GLU A 18 -7.77 9.20 14.47
CA GLU A 18 -7.63 8.88 15.89
C GLU A 18 -8.81 9.40 16.71
N THR A 19 -9.31 10.60 16.39
CA THR A 19 -10.51 11.17 17.02
C THR A 19 -11.73 10.26 16.79
N LEU A 20 -11.97 9.83 15.55
CA LEU A 20 -13.06 8.90 15.24
C LEU A 20 -12.86 7.54 15.92
N TRP A 21 -11.62 7.06 16.00
CA TRP A 21 -11.31 5.81 16.69
C TRP A 21 -11.68 5.89 18.18
N GLN A 22 -11.30 6.96 18.86
CA GLN A 22 -11.63 7.21 20.29
C GLN A 22 -13.13 7.37 20.54
N GLN A 23 -13.89 7.82 19.53
CA GLN A 23 -15.35 7.88 19.58
C GLN A 23 -16.03 6.51 19.37
N GLY A 24 -15.26 5.43 19.17
CA GLY A 24 -15.77 4.06 19.06
C GLY A 24 -15.94 3.54 17.63
N TYR A 25 -15.57 4.31 16.61
CA TYR A 25 -15.64 3.88 15.20
C TYR A 25 -14.49 2.91 14.83
N SER A 26 -14.48 1.73 15.45
CA SER A 26 -13.38 0.74 15.36
C SER A 26 -13.36 -0.11 14.08
N GLN A 27 -14.35 0.01 13.20
CA GLN A 27 -14.30 -0.59 11.86
C GLN A 27 -13.43 0.20 10.85
N LEU A 28 -12.92 1.36 11.27
CA LEU A 28 -12.07 2.20 10.44
C LEU A 28 -10.64 1.61 10.31
N GLY A 29 -9.91 2.15 9.36
CA GLY A 29 -8.49 1.89 9.19
C GLY A 29 -7.88 3.00 8.36
N VAL A 30 -6.56 3.08 8.31
CA VAL A 30 -5.85 4.21 7.72
C VAL A 30 -4.81 3.74 6.71
N VAL A 31 -4.41 4.64 5.82
CA VAL A 31 -3.32 4.42 4.86
C VAL A 31 -2.05 5.07 5.39
N LEU A 32 -0.93 4.34 5.37
CA LEU A 32 0.40 4.88 5.64
C LEU A 32 1.31 4.73 4.41
N GLN A 33 2.17 5.73 4.18
CA GLN A 33 2.97 5.89 2.97
C GLN A 33 4.45 5.69 3.27
N SER A 34 5.05 4.61 2.78
CA SER A 34 6.44 4.28 3.10
C SER A 34 7.48 5.27 2.59
N CYS A 35 7.12 6.17 1.65
CA CYS A 35 8.03 7.22 1.22
C CYS A 35 8.21 8.32 2.26
N LEU A 36 7.28 8.53 3.20
CA LEU A 36 7.38 9.60 4.18
C LEU A 36 8.27 9.18 5.36
N ARG A 37 9.14 10.09 5.79
CA ARG A 37 10.08 9.85 6.91
C ARG A 37 9.37 9.65 8.25
N ARG A 38 8.20 10.26 8.42
CA ARG A 38 7.37 10.17 9.63
C ARG A 38 6.65 8.84 9.82
N SER A 39 6.55 8.01 8.78
CA SER A 39 5.65 6.85 8.78
C SER A 39 6.02 5.73 9.75
N GLU A 40 7.27 5.63 10.19
CA GLU A 40 7.64 4.67 11.26
C GLU A 40 6.95 5.03 12.57
N GLY A 41 7.07 6.29 13.02
CA GLY A 41 6.38 6.76 14.23
C GLY A 41 4.86 6.78 14.09
N ASP A 42 4.32 7.09 12.91
CA ASP A 42 2.86 7.00 12.68
C ASP A 42 2.37 5.55 12.74
N LEU A 43 3.17 4.58 12.26
CA LEU A 43 2.80 3.16 12.33
C LEU A 43 2.74 2.67 13.77
N ASP A 44 3.73 3.02 14.59
CA ASP A 44 3.77 2.63 16.01
C ASP A 44 2.52 3.13 16.74
N ARG A 45 2.13 4.39 16.50
CA ARG A 45 0.90 4.98 17.05
C ARG A 45 -0.35 4.22 16.63
N VAL A 46 -0.50 3.92 15.34
CA VAL A 46 -1.69 3.24 14.81
C VAL A 46 -1.76 1.77 15.25
N ASN A 47 -0.61 1.10 15.37
CA ASN A 47 -0.52 -0.25 15.92
C ASN A 47 -0.94 -0.28 17.40
N ALA A 48 -0.51 0.69 18.20
CA ALA A 48 -0.91 0.81 19.61
C ALA A 48 -2.44 0.96 19.79
N LEU A 49 -3.13 1.57 18.81
CA LEU A 49 -4.59 1.64 18.78
C LEU A 49 -5.27 0.33 18.39
N GLY A 50 -4.52 -0.65 17.86
CA GLY A 50 -5.07 -1.89 17.33
C GLY A 50 -5.87 -1.68 16.03
N ALA A 51 -5.54 -0.65 15.27
CA ALA A 51 -6.23 -0.29 14.04
C ALA A 51 -5.65 -1.00 12.80
N ARG A 52 -6.46 -1.11 11.75
CA ARG A 52 -6.04 -1.73 10.48
C ARG A 52 -5.28 -0.73 9.60
N VAL A 53 -4.12 -1.13 9.11
CA VAL A 53 -3.28 -0.31 8.22
C VAL A 53 -3.26 -0.87 6.80
N ARG A 54 -3.44 0.01 5.81
CA ARG A 54 -3.03 -0.23 4.42
C ARG A 54 -1.69 0.45 4.19
N LEU A 55 -0.66 -0.33 3.88
CA LEU A 55 0.67 0.17 3.57
C LEU A 55 0.83 0.36 2.06
N VAL A 56 1.17 1.58 1.64
CA VAL A 56 1.48 1.96 0.24
C VAL A 56 2.86 2.58 0.17
N LYS A 57 3.42 2.72 -1.05
CA LYS A 57 4.66 3.51 -1.22
C LYS A 57 4.45 5.01 -1.08
N GLY A 58 3.27 5.51 -1.47
CA GLY A 58 2.97 6.94 -1.62
C GLY A 58 2.86 7.34 -3.10
N ALA A 59 1.93 8.25 -3.41
CA ALA A 59 1.57 8.60 -4.78
C ALA A 59 2.09 9.98 -5.23
N TYR A 60 2.40 10.86 -4.28
CA TYR A 60 2.68 12.28 -4.52
C TYR A 60 4.17 12.56 -4.73
N ASN A 61 4.45 13.70 -5.37
CA ASN A 61 5.79 14.27 -5.45
C ASN A 61 6.06 15.13 -4.20
N GLU A 62 6.79 14.56 -3.26
CA GLU A 62 6.99 15.13 -1.93
C GLU A 62 8.39 15.77 -1.79
N PRO A 63 8.51 16.85 -1.01
CA PRO A 63 9.81 17.50 -0.78
C PRO A 63 10.78 16.57 -0.02
N ALA A 64 12.09 16.79 -0.21
CA ALA A 64 13.15 15.90 0.30
C ALA A 64 13.21 15.83 1.84
N GLU A 65 12.76 16.89 2.48
CA GLU A 65 12.62 17.05 3.91
C GLU A 65 11.55 16.10 4.46
N ALA A 66 10.45 15.90 3.72
CA ALA A 66 9.34 15.05 4.14
C ALA A 66 9.50 13.59 3.69
N ALA A 67 10.12 13.35 2.54
CA ALA A 67 10.09 12.05 1.87
C ALA A 67 11.43 11.56 1.32
N TYR A 68 11.59 10.23 1.29
CA TYR A 68 12.66 9.56 0.57
C TYR A 68 12.53 9.78 -0.94
N GLN A 69 13.62 10.26 -1.54
CA GLN A 69 13.66 10.61 -2.95
C GLN A 69 14.03 9.42 -3.84
N LYS A 70 14.96 8.57 -3.39
CA LYS A 70 15.40 7.38 -4.13
C LYS A 70 14.39 6.25 -3.97
N LYS A 71 14.03 5.59 -5.07
CA LYS A 71 13.16 4.40 -5.07
C LYS A 71 13.66 3.32 -4.10
N SER A 72 14.97 3.06 -4.07
CA SER A 72 15.58 2.07 -3.18
C SER A 72 15.32 2.35 -1.70
N ASP A 73 15.26 3.62 -1.32
CA ASP A 73 15.05 4.04 0.06
C ASP A 73 13.57 3.89 0.44
N VAL A 74 12.67 4.23 -0.49
CA VAL A 74 11.21 3.98 -0.35
C VAL A 74 10.92 2.47 -0.23
N ASP A 75 11.56 1.63 -1.04
CA ASP A 75 11.38 0.17 -1.00
C ASP A 75 11.92 -0.42 0.32
N ARG A 76 13.05 0.10 0.82
CA ARG A 76 13.62 -0.31 2.11
C ARG A 76 12.72 0.10 3.27
N ALA A 77 12.18 1.32 3.25
CA ALA A 77 11.22 1.80 4.24
C ALA A 77 9.93 0.97 4.19
N PHE A 78 9.42 0.65 2.99
CA PHE A 78 8.26 -0.23 2.84
C PHE A 78 8.51 -1.58 3.50
N ALA A 79 9.69 -2.17 3.24
CA ALA A 79 10.05 -3.46 3.79
C ALA A 79 10.19 -3.46 5.33
N ARG A 80 10.69 -2.36 5.92
CA ARG A 80 10.75 -2.19 7.39
C ARG A 80 9.35 -2.03 8.00
N LEU A 81 8.54 -1.12 7.46
CA LEU A 81 7.17 -0.89 7.92
C LEU A 81 6.30 -2.15 7.79
N MET A 82 6.47 -2.91 6.72
CA MET A 82 5.79 -4.18 6.51
C MET A 82 6.18 -5.22 7.57
N GLU A 83 7.46 -5.25 7.96
CA GLU A 83 7.95 -6.12 9.04
C GLU A 83 7.30 -5.78 10.38
N THR A 84 7.35 -4.51 10.79
CA THR A 84 6.66 -4.04 11.99
C THR A 84 5.17 -4.37 11.94
N LEU A 85 4.52 -4.09 10.80
CA LEU A 85 3.09 -4.31 10.65
C LEU A 85 2.69 -5.80 10.72
N PHE A 86 3.53 -6.73 10.28
CA PHE A 86 3.25 -8.17 10.39
C PHE A 86 3.46 -8.70 11.81
N ARG A 87 4.40 -8.12 12.57
CA ARG A 87 4.68 -8.53 13.95
C ARG A 87 3.68 -7.96 14.95
N GLU A 88 3.25 -6.73 14.74
CA GLU A 88 2.55 -5.93 15.74
C GLU A 88 1.18 -5.43 15.28
N GLY A 89 0.95 -5.39 13.96
CA GLY A 89 -0.22 -4.76 13.37
C GLY A 89 -1.46 -5.64 13.36
N ARG A 90 -2.64 -4.99 13.28
CA ARG A 90 -3.91 -5.68 13.11
C ARG A 90 -4.29 -5.78 11.63
N TYR A 91 -4.32 -7.01 11.12
CA TYR A 91 -4.79 -7.33 9.77
C TYR A 91 -4.15 -6.45 8.68
N PRO A 92 -2.86 -6.65 8.38
CA PRO A 92 -2.11 -5.85 7.42
C PRO A 92 -2.72 -5.88 6.02
N ALA A 93 -2.78 -4.73 5.35
CA ALA A 93 -3.08 -4.66 3.91
C ALA A 93 -1.86 -4.16 3.14
N ILE A 94 -1.26 -5.03 2.33
CA ILE A 94 -0.06 -4.76 1.55
C ILE A 94 -0.48 -4.31 0.14
N ALA A 95 -0.46 -3.00 -0.08
CA ALA A 95 -0.92 -2.39 -1.33
C ALA A 95 0.26 -2.08 -2.27
N THR A 96 0.61 -3.04 -3.13
CA THR A 96 1.72 -2.95 -4.07
C THR A 96 1.52 -3.92 -5.24
N HIS A 97 2.15 -3.65 -6.39
CA HIS A 97 2.33 -4.65 -7.46
C HIS A 97 3.82 -4.99 -7.68
N ASP A 98 4.68 -4.58 -6.74
CA ASP A 98 6.10 -4.89 -6.75
C ASP A 98 6.30 -6.33 -6.30
N VAL A 99 6.65 -7.21 -7.26
CA VAL A 99 6.81 -8.65 -7.03
C VAL A 99 7.83 -8.95 -5.93
N ALA A 100 8.91 -8.17 -5.82
CA ALA A 100 9.92 -8.40 -4.81
C ALA A 100 9.38 -8.14 -3.39
N LEU A 101 8.52 -7.12 -3.23
CA LEU A 101 7.87 -6.82 -1.95
C LEU A 101 6.77 -7.84 -1.62
N ILE A 102 6.04 -8.33 -2.63
CA ILE A 102 5.04 -9.40 -2.46
C ILE A 102 5.71 -10.68 -1.97
N GLU A 103 6.80 -11.10 -2.62
CA GLU A 103 7.54 -12.30 -2.19
C GLU A 103 8.17 -12.11 -0.80
N LYS A 104 8.63 -10.89 -0.47
CA LYS A 104 9.06 -10.59 0.90
C LYS A 104 7.92 -10.70 1.91
N ALA A 105 6.73 -10.20 1.58
CA ALA A 105 5.54 -10.33 2.44
C ALA A 105 5.19 -11.80 2.69
N LYS A 106 5.21 -12.64 1.64
CA LYS A 106 4.93 -14.07 1.74
C LYS A 106 5.93 -14.78 2.66
N ARG A 107 7.23 -14.50 2.51
CA ARG A 107 8.28 -15.03 3.41
C ARG A 107 8.10 -14.59 4.85
N LEU A 108 7.90 -13.29 5.06
CA LEU A 108 7.71 -12.72 6.39
C LEU A 108 6.47 -13.31 7.09
N ALA A 109 5.35 -13.49 6.38
CA ALA A 109 4.17 -14.14 6.93
C ALA A 109 4.48 -15.55 7.45
N MET A 110 5.25 -16.34 6.70
CA MET A 110 5.68 -17.67 7.14
C MET A 110 6.61 -17.59 8.36
N GLU A 111 7.56 -16.65 8.36
CA GLU A 111 8.51 -16.44 9.48
C GLU A 111 7.81 -16.06 10.78
N VAL A 112 6.75 -15.25 10.72
CA VAL A 112 5.98 -14.81 11.90
C VAL A 112 4.75 -15.68 12.18
N GLY A 113 4.54 -16.75 11.43
CA GLY A 113 3.43 -17.69 11.62
C GLY A 113 2.04 -17.14 11.26
N LEU A 114 1.95 -16.11 10.40
CA LEU A 114 0.67 -15.58 9.92
C LEU A 114 0.08 -16.47 8.82
N SER A 115 -1.19 -16.83 8.99
CA SER A 115 -1.97 -17.50 7.95
C SER A 115 -2.24 -16.57 6.75
N ARG A 116 -2.52 -17.15 5.59
CA ARG A 116 -2.78 -16.40 4.34
C ARG A 116 -4.01 -15.49 4.40
N ASP A 117 -4.91 -15.73 5.36
CA ASP A 117 -6.12 -14.95 5.60
C ASP A 117 -5.98 -13.92 6.74
N ALA A 118 -4.83 -13.88 7.42
CA ALA A 118 -4.52 -12.89 8.47
C ALA A 118 -4.06 -11.53 7.91
N PHE A 119 -3.76 -11.46 6.62
CA PHE A 119 -3.42 -10.24 5.90
C PHE A 119 -3.99 -10.30 4.47
N GLU A 120 -3.89 -9.19 3.73
CA GLU A 120 -4.35 -9.15 2.34
C GLU A 120 -3.42 -8.37 1.43
N PHE A 121 -3.36 -8.77 0.16
CA PHE A 121 -2.75 -8.01 -0.91
C PHE A 121 -3.78 -7.09 -1.55
N GLN A 122 -3.33 -5.90 -1.94
CA GLN A 122 -4.20 -4.95 -2.62
C GLN A 122 -3.53 -4.36 -3.86
N MET A 123 -4.30 -4.32 -4.94
CA MET A 123 -3.81 -3.98 -6.27
C MET A 123 -4.81 -3.07 -6.97
N LEU A 124 -4.35 -2.30 -7.94
CA LEU A 124 -5.18 -1.41 -8.74
C LEU A 124 -5.88 -2.21 -9.84
N TYR A 125 -7.11 -1.82 -10.14
CA TYR A 125 -7.84 -2.39 -11.27
C TYR A 125 -7.07 -2.18 -12.59
N GLY A 126 -7.02 -3.24 -13.40
CA GLY A 126 -6.40 -3.21 -14.73
C GLY A 126 -4.86 -3.27 -14.75
N ILE A 127 -4.18 -3.41 -13.61
CA ILE A 127 -2.71 -3.52 -13.55
C ILE A 127 -2.30 -4.89 -13.02
N ARG A 128 -1.49 -5.62 -13.80
CA ARG A 128 -0.92 -6.92 -13.41
C ARG A 128 -2.01 -7.92 -13.02
N ARG A 129 -3.00 -8.11 -13.90
CA ARG A 129 -4.12 -9.05 -13.66
C ARG A 129 -3.63 -10.50 -13.50
N ASP A 130 -2.51 -10.83 -14.13
CA ASP A 130 -1.76 -12.07 -13.93
C ASP A 130 -1.42 -12.28 -12.44
N LEU A 131 -0.84 -11.27 -11.80
CA LEU A 131 -0.41 -11.33 -10.41
C LEU A 131 -1.59 -11.35 -9.44
N GLN A 132 -2.67 -10.62 -9.75
CA GLN A 132 -3.91 -10.66 -8.99
C GLN A 132 -4.49 -12.08 -8.95
N THR A 133 -4.55 -12.72 -10.11
CA THR A 133 -5.08 -14.08 -10.28
C THR A 133 -4.17 -15.11 -9.60
N ALA A 134 -2.84 -14.98 -9.77
CA ALA A 134 -1.86 -15.87 -9.15
C ALA A 134 -1.97 -15.84 -7.62
N LEU A 135 -2.00 -14.65 -7.00
CA LEU A 135 -2.12 -14.52 -5.55
C LEU A 135 -3.43 -15.12 -5.01
N ALA A 136 -4.53 -14.94 -5.74
CA ALA A 136 -5.82 -15.54 -5.37
C ALA A 136 -5.79 -17.07 -5.49
N ALA A 137 -5.18 -17.63 -6.55
CA ALA A 137 -5.00 -19.06 -6.73
C ALA A 137 -4.10 -19.68 -5.64
N GLU A 138 -3.12 -18.92 -5.14
CA GLU A 138 -2.32 -19.29 -3.97
C GLU A 138 -3.10 -19.21 -2.63
N GLY A 139 -4.36 -18.77 -2.63
CA GLY A 139 -5.20 -18.71 -1.43
C GLY A 139 -4.97 -17.47 -0.56
N TYR A 140 -4.31 -16.43 -1.06
CA TYR A 140 -4.25 -15.14 -0.38
C TYR A 140 -5.53 -14.33 -0.59
N ARG A 141 -5.87 -13.51 0.39
CA ARG A 141 -6.91 -12.48 0.20
C ARG A 141 -6.37 -11.38 -0.70
N VAL A 142 -7.06 -11.14 -1.82
CA VAL A 142 -6.73 -10.09 -2.78
C VAL A 142 -7.90 -9.10 -2.87
N ARG A 143 -7.62 -7.80 -2.74
CA ARG A 143 -8.60 -6.73 -3.01
C ARG A 143 -8.16 -5.85 -4.16
N ILE A 144 -9.08 -5.59 -5.07
CA ILE A 144 -8.85 -4.73 -6.23
C ILE A 144 -9.44 -3.34 -5.97
N TYR A 145 -8.63 -2.31 -6.09
CA TYR A 145 -9.06 -0.90 -6.00
C TYR A 145 -9.63 -0.47 -7.35
N ILE A 146 -10.94 -0.29 -7.41
CA ILE A 146 -11.69 0.06 -8.62
C ILE A 146 -12.15 1.52 -8.51
N PRO A 147 -11.48 2.47 -9.19
CA PRO A 147 -12.03 3.81 -9.36
C PRO A 147 -13.22 3.74 -10.33
N PHE A 148 -14.29 4.49 -10.04
CA PHE A 148 -15.48 4.57 -10.88
C PHE A 148 -15.99 6.02 -10.96
N GLY A 149 -16.86 6.32 -11.94
CA GLY A 149 -17.37 7.67 -12.21
C GLY A 149 -16.80 8.28 -13.49
N ARG A 150 -17.41 9.35 -14.03
CA ARG A 150 -17.09 9.86 -15.39
C ARG A 150 -15.64 10.32 -15.58
N GLU A 151 -14.98 10.80 -14.51
CA GLU A 151 -13.61 11.33 -14.56
C GLU A 151 -12.54 10.37 -14.00
N TRP A 152 -12.86 9.08 -13.88
CA TRP A 152 -11.96 8.11 -13.26
C TRP A 152 -10.61 7.99 -13.98
N PHE A 153 -10.60 7.98 -15.31
CA PHE A 153 -9.39 7.76 -16.11
C PHE A 153 -8.44 8.98 -16.10
N PRO A 154 -8.90 10.23 -16.32
CA PRO A 154 -8.04 11.41 -16.16
C PRO A 154 -7.48 11.57 -14.74
N TYR A 155 -8.29 11.31 -13.71
CA TYR A 155 -7.85 11.35 -12.31
C TYR A 155 -6.73 10.33 -12.03
N PHE A 156 -6.94 9.09 -12.49
CA PHE A 156 -5.97 8.02 -12.35
C PHE A 156 -4.65 8.35 -13.08
N MET A 157 -4.73 8.81 -14.32
CA MET A 157 -3.56 9.18 -15.11
C MET A 157 -2.79 10.37 -14.51
N ARG A 158 -3.49 11.34 -13.92
CA ARG A 158 -2.87 12.46 -13.20
C ARG A 158 -2.06 11.97 -12.00
N ARG A 159 -2.65 11.11 -11.16
CA ARG A 159 -1.97 10.53 -9.99
C ARG A 159 -0.82 9.58 -10.36
N LEU A 160 -0.93 8.88 -11.49
CA LEU A 160 0.20 8.13 -12.02
C LEU A 160 1.33 9.07 -12.48
N GLY A 161 0.99 10.17 -13.15
CA GLY A 161 1.92 11.17 -13.68
C GLY A 161 2.66 11.98 -12.62
N GLU A 162 2.12 12.10 -11.40
CA GLU A 162 2.75 12.82 -10.29
C GLU A 162 4.14 12.27 -9.90
N ARG A 163 4.43 10.99 -10.20
CA ARG A 163 5.77 10.42 -10.01
C ARG A 163 6.16 9.58 -11.23
N PRO A 164 7.24 9.93 -11.97
CA PRO A 164 7.65 9.19 -13.18
C PRO A 164 7.86 7.69 -12.94
N ALA A 165 8.29 7.31 -11.74
CA ALA A 165 8.45 5.92 -11.34
C ALA A 165 7.12 5.13 -11.30
N ASN A 166 6.00 5.79 -10.98
CA ASN A 166 4.67 5.17 -10.96
C ASN A 166 4.20 4.90 -12.40
N VAL A 167 4.37 5.87 -13.31
CA VAL A 167 4.06 5.69 -14.74
C VAL A 167 4.87 4.54 -15.33
N TRP A 168 6.20 4.54 -15.11
CA TRP A 168 7.08 3.50 -15.62
C TRP A 168 6.71 2.11 -15.09
N PHE A 169 6.30 2.04 -13.83
CA PHE A 169 5.84 0.81 -13.21
C PHE A 169 4.56 0.25 -13.87
N VAL A 170 3.57 1.10 -14.18
CA VAL A 170 2.35 0.68 -14.88
C VAL A 170 2.67 0.19 -16.29
N ILE A 171 3.46 0.96 -17.05
CA ILE A 171 3.86 0.58 -18.41
C ILE A 171 4.58 -0.78 -18.41
N ARG A 172 5.56 -0.96 -17.51
CA ARG A 172 6.27 -2.23 -17.38
C ARG A 172 5.33 -3.36 -16.99
N GLY A 173 4.36 -3.09 -16.11
CA GLY A 173 3.37 -4.07 -15.68
C GLY A 173 2.49 -4.55 -16.84
N LEU A 174 2.01 -3.64 -17.68
CA LEU A 174 1.23 -3.96 -18.88
C LEU A 174 2.03 -4.79 -19.87
N LEU A 175 3.29 -4.41 -20.13
CA LEU A 175 4.18 -5.16 -21.05
C LEU A 175 4.50 -6.58 -20.56
N GLN A 176 4.61 -6.78 -19.25
CA GLN A 176 4.82 -8.10 -18.66
C GLN A 176 3.56 -8.98 -18.76
N GLU A 177 2.38 -8.41 -18.57
CA GLU A 177 1.10 -9.11 -18.72
C GLU A 177 0.92 -9.64 -20.16
N THR A 178 1.24 -8.83 -21.17
CA THR A 178 1.14 -9.24 -22.58
C THR A 178 2.03 -10.44 -22.91
N ARG A 179 3.21 -10.56 -22.29
CA ARG A 179 4.12 -11.70 -22.52
C ARG A 179 3.60 -13.01 -21.94
N VAL A 180 2.93 -12.96 -20.78
CA VAL A 180 2.32 -14.15 -20.16
C VAL A 180 1.07 -14.59 -20.91
N ALA A 181 0.30 -13.65 -21.48
CA ALA A 181 -0.88 -13.98 -22.30
C ALA A 181 -0.52 -14.62 -23.67
N GLN A 182 0.75 -14.58 -24.08
CA GLN A 182 1.24 -15.14 -25.35
C GLN A 182 2.06 -16.44 -25.19
N SER A 183 2.24 -16.93 -23.96
CA SER A 183 2.95 -18.17 -23.61
C SER A 183 1.98 -19.23 -23.10
#